data_AF-A0A5J5NDG4-F1
#
_entry.id   AF-A0A5J5NDG4-F1
#
_cell.length_a   1.000
_cell.length_b   1.000
_cell.length_c   1.000
_cell.angle_alpha   90.00
_cell.angle_beta   90.00
_cell.angle_gamma   90.00
#
_symmetry.space_group_name_H-M   'P 1'
#
loop_
_entity.id
_entity.type
_entity.pdbx_description
1 polymer ?
#
loop_
_entity_poly.entity_id
_entity_poly.type
_entity_poly.pdbx_seq_one_letter_code
_entity_poly.pdbx_strand_id
1 'polypeptide(L)'
;MYKYISSNLLFVATVAPKASGEIGSVTPEESWLVVYLIDTVTGRVLHRMTHHGSQGPVQAVLSENWVVYHYFNLRAHRYEMSVIEIYDQSRADNKDVWKLVVGNHNLTSPVSSYSRAEVITKSQSYFFTHSLKAIAVTLTVKGITSKQLLIGTIGDQVLALDKRFLDPRRSVNPTQAEREEGIIPLTDSLPIIPQSYITHSLRVEGLQSIITVAAKLESTTLVFAHGLDLFFTHYAPSRTYDSLTEDFSYALLLITIVALVAAIFVTWILSQRKELQDRWR
;
A
#
# COMPACT_ATOMS: atom_id res chain seq x y z
N MET A 1 11.61 -8.16 9.16
CA MET A 1 10.91 -9.46 9.09
C MET A 1 10.77 -9.80 7.61
N TYR A 2 10.87 -11.07 7.19
CA TYR A 2 10.65 -11.42 5.79
C TYR A 2 9.16 -11.55 5.51
N LYS A 3 8.66 -10.95 4.42
CA LYS A 3 7.26 -11.07 3.99
C LYS A 3 6.99 -12.51 3.56
N TYR A 4 5.86 -13.07 3.97
CA TYR A 4 5.39 -14.34 3.41
C TYR A 4 4.61 -14.07 2.12
N ILE A 5 5.11 -14.54 0.98
CA ILE A 5 4.51 -14.30 -0.33
C ILE A 5 4.16 -15.65 -0.94
N SER A 6 2.88 -15.86 -1.26
CA SER A 6 2.39 -17.07 -1.93
C SER A 6 1.30 -16.69 -2.92
N SER A 7 1.40 -17.21 -4.16
CA SER A 7 0.35 -17.09 -5.17
C SER A 7 -0.90 -17.90 -4.82
N ASN A 8 -0.76 -18.85 -3.89
CA ASN A 8 -1.78 -19.84 -3.54
C ASN A 8 -2.51 -19.46 -2.25
N LEU A 9 -2.45 -18.18 -1.85
CA LEU A 9 -3.10 -17.70 -0.65
C LEU A 9 -4.54 -17.29 -0.96
N LEU A 10 -5.50 -17.84 -0.20
CA LEU A 10 -6.91 -17.49 -0.29
C LEU A 10 -7.38 -16.90 1.04
N PHE A 11 -8.05 -15.76 0.95
CA PHE A 11 -8.78 -15.17 2.07
C PHE A 11 -10.25 -15.58 2.02
N VAL A 12 -10.77 -16.09 3.13
CA VAL A 12 -12.18 -16.48 3.27
C VAL A 12 -12.77 -15.80 4.49
N ALA A 13 -13.92 -15.16 4.34
CA ALA A 13 -14.68 -14.58 5.43
C ALA A 13 -16.04 -15.28 5.54
N THR A 14 -16.38 -15.73 6.75
CA THR A 14 -17.68 -16.34 7.06
C THR A 14 -18.38 -15.50 8.11
N VAL A 15 -19.63 -15.13 7.84
CA VAL A 15 -20.46 -14.33 8.74
C VAL A 15 -21.63 -15.20 9.21
N ALA A 16 -21.91 -15.18 10.52
CA ALA A 16 -23.13 -15.72 11.07
C ALA A 16 -23.79 -14.66 11.97
N PRO A 17 -25.14 -14.53 11.96
CA PRO A 17 -26.08 -15.14 11.02
C PRO A 17 -25.89 -14.56 9.60
N LYS A 18 -26.52 -15.18 8.61
CA LYS A 18 -26.40 -14.78 7.20
C LYS A 18 -26.71 -13.29 7.05
N ALA A 19 -25.83 -12.54 6.39
CA ALA A 19 -25.90 -11.09 6.21
C ALA A 19 -27.03 -10.63 5.26
N SER A 20 -28.25 -11.14 5.44
CA SER A 20 -29.44 -10.81 4.65
C SER A 20 -30.38 -9.81 5.34
N GLY A 21 -30.10 -9.42 6.57
CA GLY A 21 -30.86 -8.40 7.31
C GLY A 21 -30.14 -7.04 7.32
N GLU A 22 -30.91 -5.96 7.52
CA GLU A 22 -30.36 -4.63 7.79
C GLU A 22 -29.43 -4.63 9.02
N ILE A 23 -28.50 -3.68 9.07
CA ILE A 23 -27.58 -3.51 10.20
C ILE A 23 -28.41 -3.31 11.48
N GLY A 24 -28.21 -4.18 12.49
CA GLY A 24 -28.94 -4.13 13.76
C GLY A 24 -30.13 -5.09 13.89
N SER A 25 -30.41 -5.91 12.86
CA SER A 25 -31.42 -6.98 12.93
C SER A 25 -31.00 -8.18 13.79
N VAL A 26 -29.74 -8.21 14.24
CA VAL A 26 -29.12 -9.35 14.92
C VAL A 26 -28.54 -8.88 16.25
N THR A 27 -28.68 -9.71 17.28
CA THR A 27 -28.06 -9.43 18.59
C THR A 27 -26.54 -9.58 18.53
N PRO A 28 -25.75 -8.74 19.23
CA PRO A 28 -24.29 -8.83 19.23
C PRO A 28 -23.73 -10.16 19.78
N GLU A 29 -24.54 -10.93 20.51
CA GLU A 29 -24.15 -12.22 21.10
C GLU A 29 -24.21 -13.37 20.09
N GLU A 30 -25.15 -13.31 19.15
CA GLU A 30 -25.36 -14.32 18.11
C GLU A 30 -24.55 -14.04 16.84
N SER A 31 -24.02 -12.82 16.71
CA SER A 31 -23.23 -12.42 15.54
C SER A 31 -21.74 -12.71 15.71
N TRP A 32 -21.14 -13.33 14.70
CA TRP A 32 -19.69 -13.43 14.57
C TRP A 32 -19.25 -13.32 13.10
N LEU A 33 -18.04 -12.82 12.92
CA LEU A 33 -17.30 -12.86 11.66
C LEU A 33 -16.03 -13.65 11.92
N VAL A 34 -15.82 -14.73 11.17
CA VAL A 34 -14.56 -15.49 11.20
C VAL A 34 -13.86 -15.32 9.87
N VAL A 35 -12.58 -14.97 9.91
CA VAL A 35 -11.73 -14.85 8.73
C VAL A 35 -10.64 -15.90 8.76
N TYR A 36 -10.34 -16.45 7.59
CA TYR A 36 -9.37 -17.51 7.38
C TYR A 36 -8.41 -17.12 6.26
N LEU A 37 -7.13 -17.42 6.48
CA LEU A 37 -6.10 -17.40 5.45
C LEU A 37 -5.69 -18.84 5.18
N ILE A 38 -5.92 -19.31 3.96
CA ILE A 38 -5.81 -20.71 3.60
C ILE A 38 -4.84 -20.84 2.43
N ASP A 39 -3.91 -21.79 2.51
CA ASP A 39 -3.12 -22.23 1.36
C ASP A 39 -3.99 -23.16 0.50
N THR A 40 -4.23 -22.78 -0.75
CA THR A 40 -5.16 -23.50 -1.65
C THR A 40 -4.60 -24.82 -2.17
N VAL A 41 -3.28 -25.04 -2.08
CA VAL A 41 -2.64 -26.28 -2.53
C VAL A 41 -2.76 -27.36 -1.45
N THR A 42 -2.48 -27.00 -0.20
CA THR A 42 -2.44 -27.95 0.92
C THR A 42 -3.72 -27.97 1.76
N GLY A 43 -4.58 -26.95 1.63
CA GLY A 43 -5.74 -26.74 2.50
C GLY A 43 -5.36 -26.30 3.92
N ARG A 44 -4.09 -25.99 4.18
CA ARG A 44 -3.61 -25.56 5.50
C ARG A 44 -4.18 -24.17 5.82
N VAL A 45 -4.84 -24.06 6.96
CA VAL A 45 -5.21 -22.75 7.53
C VAL A 45 -3.95 -22.15 8.16
N LEU A 46 -3.44 -21.08 7.54
CA LEU A 46 -2.29 -20.32 8.00
C LEU A 46 -2.65 -19.43 9.19
N HIS A 47 -3.85 -18.83 9.14
CA HIS A 47 -4.33 -17.95 10.20
C HIS A 47 -5.85 -17.96 10.26
N ARG A 48 -6.38 -17.82 11.48
CA ARG A 48 -7.80 -17.72 11.77
C ARG A 48 -8.02 -16.62 12.81
N MET A 49 -8.93 -15.69 12.53
CA MET A 49 -9.31 -14.62 13.45
C MET A 49 -10.83 -14.54 13.55
N THR A 50 -11.34 -14.36 14.76
CA THR A 50 -12.77 -14.28 15.05
C THR A 50 -13.10 -12.91 15.64
N HIS A 51 -14.11 -12.26 15.07
CA HIS A 51 -14.68 -11.00 15.52
C HIS A 51 -16.09 -11.28 16.06
N HIS A 52 -16.26 -11.17 17.37
CA HIS A 52 -17.56 -11.31 18.03
C HIS A 52 -18.36 -10.01 17.90
N GLY A 53 -19.69 -10.10 17.77
CA GLY A 53 -20.51 -8.90 17.65
C GLY A 53 -20.32 -8.17 16.33
N SER A 54 -19.98 -8.87 15.25
CA SER A 54 -19.65 -8.27 13.95
C SER A 54 -20.55 -8.79 12.83
N GLN A 55 -20.94 -7.89 11.93
CA GLN A 55 -21.86 -8.16 10.83
C GLN A 55 -21.25 -7.70 9.50
N GLY A 56 -21.66 -8.38 8.40
CA GLY A 56 -21.37 -7.93 7.04
C GLY A 56 -22.23 -6.73 6.60
N PRO A 57 -22.08 -6.27 5.34
CA PRO A 57 -21.30 -6.89 4.27
C PRO A 57 -19.79 -6.80 4.51
N VAL A 58 -19.09 -7.89 4.21
CA VAL A 58 -17.62 -7.95 4.30
C VAL A 58 -17.04 -7.68 2.94
N GLN A 59 -16.16 -6.69 2.86
CA GLN A 59 -15.41 -6.37 1.65
C GLN A 59 -13.93 -6.46 1.98
N ALA A 60 -13.17 -7.17 1.15
CA ALA A 60 -11.79 -7.49 1.43
C ALA A 60 -10.93 -7.38 0.17
N VAL A 61 -9.65 -7.08 0.39
CA VAL A 61 -8.63 -7.14 -0.64
C VAL A 61 -7.38 -7.79 -0.09
N LEU A 62 -6.86 -8.77 -0.84
CA LEU A 62 -5.61 -9.45 -0.58
C LEU A 62 -4.56 -8.89 -1.55
N SER A 63 -3.42 -8.46 -1.02
CA SER A 63 -2.29 -7.97 -1.82
C SER A 63 -0.98 -8.38 -1.17
N GLU A 64 -0.08 -8.98 -1.96
CA GLU A 64 1.23 -9.46 -1.50
C GLU A 64 1.13 -10.37 -0.27
N ASN A 65 1.51 -9.86 0.91
CA ASN A 65 1.56 -10.57 2.18
C ASN A 65 0.49 -10.08 3.18
N TRP A 66 -0.45 -9.25 2.74
CA TRP A 66 -1.40 -8.60 3.62
C TRP A 66 -2.83 -8.63 3.08
N VAL A 67 -3.79 -8.66 4.00
CA VAL A 67 -5.21 -8.54 3.71
C VAL A 67 -5.78 -7.39 4.51
N VAL A 68 -6.59 -6.57 3.84
CA VAL A 68 -7.46 -5.59 4.49
C VAL A 68 -8.89 -6.00 4.24
N TYR A 69 -9.72 -5.96 5.28
CA TYR A 69 -11.15 -6.22 5.17
C TYR A 69 -11.95 -5.30 6.08
N HIS A 70 -13.15 -4.96 5.61
CA HIS A 70 -14.08 -4.05 6.25
C HIS A 70 -15.35 -4.79 6.67
N TYR A 71 -15.88 -4.44 7.84
CA TYR A 71 -17.11 -4.99 8.41
C TYR A 71 -17.72 -3.99 9.41
N PHE A 72 -18.92 -4.30 9.90
CA PHE A 72 -19.59 -3.50 10.93
C PHE A 72 -19.49 -4.17 12.29
N ASN A 73 -19.05 -3.42 13.31
CA ASN A 73 -19.07 -3.88 14.71
C ASN A 73 -20.36 -3.42 15.38
N LEU A 74 -21.22 -4.38 15.74
CA LEU A 74 -22.50 -4.16 16.41
C LEU A 74 -22.37 -3.69 17.86
N ARG A 75 -21.30 -4.09 18.56
CA ARG A 75 -21.06 -3.65 19.96
C ARG A 75 -20.60 -2.21 20.02
N ALA A 76 -19.70 -1.83 19.11
CA ALA A 76 -19.16 -0.47 19.03
C ALA A 76 -20.06 0.48 18.23
N HIS A 77 -21.06 -0.04 17.50
CA HIS A 77 -21.89 0.69 16.53
C HIS A 77 -21.04 1.49 15.52
N ARG A 78 -19.94 0.90 15.05
CA ARG A 78 -18.96 1.55 14.17
C ARG A 78 -18.49 0.59 13.09
N TYR A 79 -18.12 1.16 11.95
CA TYR A 79 -17.41 0.41 10.91
C TYR A 79 -15.96 0.20 11.33
N GLU A 80 -15.45 -0.99 11.04
CA GLU A 80 -14.08 -1.37 11.31
C GLU A 80 -13.41 -1.85 10.04
N MET A 81 -12.14 -1.51 9.92
CA MET A 81 -11.24 -2.03 8.90
C MET A 81 -10.10 -2.73 9.61
N SER A 82 -10.00 -4.04 9.40
CA SER A 82 -8.96 -4.87 9.98
C SER A 82 -7.91 -5.21 8.94
N VAL A 83 -6.66 -5.20 9.37
CA VAL A 83 -5.51 -5.63 8.57
C VAL A 83 -4.87 -6.87 9.19
N ILE A 84 -4.45 -7.79 8.33
CA ILE A 84 -3.62 -8.93 8.70
C ILE A 84 -2.41 -8.91 7.78
N GLU A 85 -1.21 -8.99 8.36
CA GLU A 85 0.04 -9.16 7.64
C GLU A 85 0.70 -10.47 8.02
N ILE A 86 1.20 -11.20 7.04
CA ILE A 86 1.85 -12.50 7.20
C ILE A 86 3.34 -12.37 6.91
N TYR A 87 4.15 -12.96 7.79
CA TYR A 87 5.60 -12.94 7.75
C TYR A 87 6.15 -14.36 7.81
N ASP A 88 7.24 -14.60 7.10
CA ASP A 88 7.96 -15.87 7.12
C ASP A 88 9.02 -15.85 8.23
N GLN A 89 8.84 -16.72 9.23
CA GLN A 89 9.75 -16.87 10.36
C GLN A 89 10.92 -17.80 10.03
N SER A 90 10.73 -18.75 9.11
CA SER A 90 11.77 -19.73 8.75
C SER A 90 13.02 -19.07 8.18
N ARG A 91 12.88 -17.87 7.62
CA ARG A 91 13.97 -17.05 7.05
C ARG A 91 14.54 -16.02 8.04
N ALA A 92 14.03 -15.92 9.26
CA ALA A 92 14.43 -14.88 10.21
C ALA A 92 15.93 -14.91 10.56
N ASP A 93 16.53 -16.10 10.60
CA ASP A 93 17.97 -16.31 10.89
C ASP A 93 18.91 -15.97 9.71
N ASN A 94 18.36 -15.67 8.53
CA ASN A 94 19.14 -15.22 7.36
C ASN A 94 19.40 -13.71 7.36
N LYS A 95 19.03 -12.97 8.42
CA LYS A 95 19.24 -11.52 8.57
C LYS A 95 20.69 -11.08 8.76
N ASP A 96 21.66 -11.98 8.61
CA ASP A 96 23.05 -11.66 8.90
C ASP A 96 23.64 -10.82 7.75
N VAL A 97 23.91 -9.53 8.02
CA VAL A 97 24.47 -8.57 7.04
C VAL A 97 25.78 -9.10 6.46
N TRP A 98 26.56 -9.84 7.26
CA TRP A 98 27.78 -10.51 6.82
C TRP A 98 27.53 -11.58 5.76
N LYS A 99 26.45 -12.36 5.87
CA LYS A 99 26.07 -13.34 4.83
C LYS A 99 25.61 -12.65 3.53
N LEU A 100 25.11 -11.43 3.63
CA LEU A 100 24.73 -10.61 2.48
C LEU A 100 25.97 -10.08 1.74
N VAL A 101 26.98 -9.61 2.48
CA VAL A 101 28.26 -9.11 1.94
C VAL A 101 29.15 -10.24 1.40
N VAL A 102 29.16 -11.40 2.06
CA VAL A 102 30.02 -12.57 1.68
C VAL A 102 29.35 -13.46 0.60
N GLY A 103 28.11 -13.16 0.18
CA GLY A 103 27.44 -13.86 -0.92
C GLY A 103 26.83 -15.23 -0.56
N ASN A 104 26.84 -15.63 0.71
CA ASN A 104 26.32 -16.92 1.17
C ASN A 104 24.82 -16.91 1.52
N HIS A 105 24.05 -15.94 1.03
CA HIS A 105 22.60 -15.86 1.27
C HIS A 105 21.81 -16.52 0.13
N ASN A 106 21.15 -17.65 0.41
CA ASN A 106 20.34 -18.34 -0.59
C ASN A 106 18.89 -17.84 -0.60
N LEU A 107 18.69 -16.60 -1.08
CA LEU A 107 17.34 -16.02 -1.26
C LEU A 107 16.63 -16.53 -2.51
N THR A 108 17.35 -17.21 -3.42
CA THR A 108 16.86 -17.81 -4.66
C THR A 108 16.32 -19.23 -4.49
N SER A 109 16.33 -19.77 -3.28
CA SER A 109 15.75 -21.09 -3.00
C SER A 109 14.26 -21.12 -3.36
N PRO A 110 13.82 -22.11 -4.17
CA PRO A 110 12.43 -22.21 -4.58
C PRO A 110 11.54 -22.41 -3.36
N VAL A 111 10.47 -21.61 -3.26
CA VAL A 111 9.45 -21.76 -2.22
C VAL A 111 8.40 -22.74 -2.72
N SER A 112 8.13 -23.77 -1.93
CA SER A 112 7.07 -24.74 -2.21
C SER A 112 5.96 -24.61 -1.15
N SER A 113 4.70 -24.66 -1.56
CA SER A 113 3.57 -24.75 -0.61
C SER A 113 3.66 -26.01 0.27
N TYR A 114 4.36 -27.07 -0.16
CA TYR A 114 4.58 -28.28 0.62
C TYR A 114 5.69 -28.14 1.66
N SER A 115 6.65 -27.24 1.45
CA SER A 115 7.60 -26.86 2.49
C SER A 115 6.84 -26.04 3.51
N ARG A 116 6.43 -26.67 4.62
CA ARG A 116 5.62 -26.07 5.68
C ARG A 116 6.40 -24.95 6.38
N ALA A 117 6.47 -23.77 5.75
CA ALA A 117 7.07 -22.60 6.36
C ALA A 117 6.35 -22.25 7.66
N GLU A 118 7.11 -21.83 8.66
CA GLU A 118 6.60 -21.26 9.89
C GLU A 118 6.25 -19.79 9.63
N VAL A 119 4.99 -19.42 9.85
CA VAL A 119 4.48 -18.08 9.56
C VAL A 119 4.08 -17.38 10.86
N ILE A 120 4.41 -16.10 10.94
CA ILE A 120 3.94 -15.20 11.99
C ILE A 120 2.94 -14.24 11.37
N THR A 121 1.81 -14.03 12.03
CA THR A 121 0.82 -13.03 11.63
C THR A 121 0.78 -11.88 12.62
N LYS A 122 0.69 -10.66 12.10
CA LYS A 122 0.35 -9.47 12.88
C LYS A 122 -0.98 -8.94 12.39
N SER A 123 -1.85 -8.55 13.31
CA SER A 123 -3.20 -8.06 12.98
C SER A 123 -3.57 -6.87 13.84
N GLN A 124 -4.30 -5.92 13.27
CA GLN A 124 -4.84 -4.78 13.98
C GLN A 124 -6.14 -4.30 13.32
N SER A 125 -7.05 -3.78 14.14
CA SER A 125 -8.35 -3.26 13.71
C SER A 125 -8.37 -1.75 13.93
N TYR A 126 -8.94 -1.02 12.97
CA TYR A 126 -9.08 0.43 13.02
C TYR A 126 -10.53 0.83 12.78
N PHE A 127 -10.98 1.90 13.44
CA PHE A 127 -12.29 2.45 13.13
C PHE A 127 -12.25 3.22 11.81
N PHE A 128 -13.28 2.97 11.00
CA PHE A 128 -13.56 3.71 9.78
C PHE A 128 -14.93 4.38 9.92
N THR A 129 -15.11 5.54 9.30
CA THR A 129 -16.28 6.40 9.56
C THR A 129 -17.52 6.03 8.75
N HIS A 130 -17.37 5.38 7.59
CA HIS A 130 -18.46 5.12 6.66
C HIS A 130 -18.41 3.68 6.15
N SER A 131 -19.52 3.18 5.61
CA SER A 131 -19.49 1.94 4.84
C SER A 131 -18.75 2.15 3.51
N LEU A 132 -18.46 1.06 2.82
CA LEU A 132 -17.81 1.09 1.51
C LEU A 132 -18.56 0.25 0.47
N LYS A 133 -18.55 0.71 -0.78
CA LYS A 133 -19.18 0.05 -1.92
C LYS A 133 -18.22 -0.92 -2.62
N ALA A 134 -16.95 -0.52 -2.72
CA ALA A 134 -15.90 -1.30 -3.36
C ALA A 134 -14.54 -1.06 -2.68
N ILE A 135 -13.64 -2.03 -2.77
CA ILE A 135 -12.27 -1.93 -2.26
C ILE A 135 -11.30 -2.54 -3.27
N ALA A 136 -10.21 -1.84 -3.56
CA ALA A 136 -9.16 -2.30 -4.48
C ALA A 136 -7.79 -1.80 -4.01
N VAL A 137 -6.71 -2.27 -4.63
CA VAL A 137 -5.33 -1.86 -4.32
C VAL A 137 -4.61 -1.43 -5.58
N THR A 138 -3.77 -0.41 -5.47
CA THR A 138 -2.94 0.06 -6.58
C THR A 138 -1.91 -0.98 -7.02
N LEU A 139 -1.80 -1.23 -8.33
CA LEU A 139 -0.89 -2.21 -8.92
C LEU A 139 0.10 -1.52 -9.86
N THR A 140 1.38 -1.88 -9.73
CA THR A 140 2.49 -1.39 -10.57
C THR A 140 3.34 -2.59 -10.99
N VAL A 141 4.14 -2.44 -12.04
CA VAL A 141 4.82 -3.56 -12.71
C VAL A 141 5.78 -4.29 -11.77
N LYS A 142 6.56 -3.53 -11.00
CA LYS A 142 7.59 -4.05 -10.09
C LYS A 142 7.13 -4.05 -8.62
N GLY A 143 6.00 -3.42 -8.30
CA GLY A 143 5.51 -3.28 -6.93
C GLY A 143 6.43 -2.45 -6.02
N ILE A 144 7.23 -1.55 -6.59
CA ILE A 144 8.17 -0.70 -5.84
C ILE A 144 7.44 0.51 -5.25
N THR A 145 6.56 1.13 -6.04
CA THR A 145 5.71 2.25 -5.61
C THR A 145 4.87 1.89 -4.39
N SER A 146 4.69 2.86 -3.48
CA SER A 146 3.91 2.64 -2.25
C SER A 146 2.48 2.22 -2.57
N LYS A 147 2.02 1.12 -1.97
CA LYS A 147 0.66 0.63 -2.16
C LYS A 147 -0.34 1.55 -1.48
N GLN A 148 -1.42 1.84 -2.17
CA GLN A 148 -2.58 2.51 -1.60
C GLN A 148 -3.83 1.65 -1.78
N LEU A 149 -4.71 1.76 -0.79
CA LEU A 149 -6.03 1.16 -0.75
C LEU A 149 -7.02 2.12 -1.39
N LEU A 150 -7.65 1.69 -2.47
CA LEU A 150 -8.71 2.43 -3.12
C LEU A 150 -10.04 2.03 -2.50
N ILE A 151 -10.72 2.99 -1.89
CA ILE A 151 -11.98 2.80 -1.18
C ILE A 151 -13.07 3.53 -1.95
N GLY A 152 -14.04 2.79 -2.48
CA GLY A 152 -15.27 3.33 -3.03
C GLY A 152 -16.20 3.73 -1.89
N THR A 153 -16.38 5.04 -1.67
CA THR A 153 -17.23 5.55 -0.59
C THR A 153 -18.71 5.42 -0.92
N ILE A 154 -19.57 5.54 0.10
CA ILE A 154 -21.02 5.58 -0.12
C ILE A 154 -21.48 6.75 -1.00
N GLY A 155 -20.69 7.83 -1.06
CA GLY A 155 -20.94 9.02 -1.88
C GLY A 155 -20.45 8.90 -3.32
N ASP A 156 -20.18 7.68 -3.80
CA ASP A 156 -19.78 7.41 -5.19
C ASP A 156 -18.47 8.09 -5.61
N GLN A 157 -17.54 8.23 -4.66
CA GLN A 157 -16.19 8.74 -4.92
C GLN A 157 -15.15 7.70 -4.54
N VAL A 158 -13.97 7.79 -5.17
CA VAL A 158 -12.85 6.88 -4.88
C VAL A 158 -11.82 7.60 -4.03
N LEU A 159 -11.68 7.17 -2.78
CA LEU A 159 -10.67 7.64 -1.84
C LEU A 159 -9.43 6.75 -1.91
N ALA A 160 -8.25 7.35 -2.02
CA ALA A 160 -6.98 6.63 -1.94
C ALA A 160 -6.39 6.76 -0.53
N LEU A 161 -6.38 5.66 0.23
CA LEU A 161 -5.79 5.61 1.56
C LEU A 161 -4.43 4.93 1.50
N ASP A 162 -3.40 5.57 2.05
CA ASP A 162 -2.08 4.96 2.14
C ASP A 162 -2.08 3.72 3.04
N LYS A 163 -1.52 2.61 2.55
CA LYS A 163 -1.39 1.35 3.31
C LYS A 163 -0.65 1.55 4.63
N ARG A 164 0.20 2.57 4.76
CA ARG A 164 0.87 2.94 6.02
C ARG A 164 -0.09 3.29 7.16
N PHE A 165 -1.31 3.75 6.86
CA PHE A 165 -2.34 3.92 7.89
C PHE A 165 -2.90 2.59 8.39
N LEU A 166 -2.75 1.52 7.62
CA LEU A 166 -3.23 0.17 7.96
C LEU A 166 -2.03 -0.75 8.24
N ASP A 167 -1.09 -0.33 9.08
CA ASP A 167 0.06 -1.15 9.49
C ASP A 167 -0.18 -1.73 10.91
N PRO A 168 -0.26 -3.06 11.08
CA PRO A 168 -0.57 -3.67 12.37
C PRO A 168 0.49 -3.44 13.47
N ARG A 169 1.60 -2.78 13.14
CA ARG A 169 2.65 -2.40 14.08
C ARG A 169 2.42 -1.01 14.68
N ARG A 170 1.37 -0.29 14.29
CA ARG A 170 1.06 1.04 14.83
C ARG A 170 0.69 0.95 16.31
N SER A 171 1.44 1.66 17.14
CA SER A 171 1.20 1.80 18.57
C SER A 171 0.90 3.26 18.92
N VAL A 172 0.25 3.51 20.07
CA VAL A 172 -0.07 4.88 20.54
C VAL A 172 1.21 5.68 20.78
N ASN A 173 2.22 5.04 21.38
CA ASN A 173 3.52 5.64 21.67
C ASN A 173 4.62 4.84 20.95
N PRO A 174 4.92 5.13 19.67
CA PRO A 174 5.94 4.40 18.94
C PRO A 174 7.33 4.67 19.52
N THR A 175 8.14 3.63 19.57
CA THR A 175 9.55 3.67 19.95
C THR A 175 10.38 4.48 18.96
N GLN A 176 11.60 4.86 19.32
CA GLN A 176 12.48 5.62 18.42
C GLN A 176 12.76 4.86 17.10
N ALA A 177 13.06 3.57 17.19
CA ALA A 177 13.29 2.73 16.01
C ALA A 177 12.05 2.68 15.10
N GLU A 178 10.85 2.57 15.67
CA GLU A 178 9.60 2.58 14.90
C GLU A 178 9.33 3.93 14.23
N ARG A 179 9.71 5.04 14.87
CA ARG A 179 9.63 6.38 14.25
C ARG A 179 10.62 6.55 13.11
N GLU A 180 11.83 6.01 13.24
CA GLU A 180 12.84 6.00 12.19
C GLU A 180 12.40 5.15 10.97
N GLU A 181 11.63 4.07 11.20
CA GLU A 181 10.95 3.32 10.13
C GLU A 181 9.76 4.07 9.50
N GLY A 182 9.35 5.21 10.06
CA GLY A 182 8.23 6.00 9.58
C GLY A 182 6.85 5.44 9.97
N ILE A 183 6.76 4.67 11.07
CA ILE A 183 5.47 4.16 11.58
C ILE A 183 4.63 5.31 12.10
N ILE A 184 3.43 5.44 11.54
CA ILE A 184 2.46 6.47 11.94
C ILE A 184 1.87 6.09 13.31
N PRO A 185 1.92 6.96 14.34
CA PRO A 185 1.31 6.68 15.64
C PRO A 185 -0.15 6.27 15.50
N LEU A 186 -0.63 5.34 16.33
CA LEU A 186 -2.02 4.90 16.32
C LEU A 186 -2.95 6.07 16.63
N THR A 187 -3.99 6.22 15.82
CA THR A 187 -5.04 7.22 15.96
C THR A 187 -6.39 6.53 16.15
N ASP A 188 -7.35 7.21 16.77
CA ASP A 188 -8.66 6.63 17.08
C ASP A 188 -9.43 6.19 15.83
N SER A 189 -9.26 6.90 14.71
CA SER A 189 -9.91 6.56 13.43
C SER A 189 -8.95 6.78 12.26
N LEU A 190 -9.27 6.14 11.13
CA LEU A 190 -8.58 6.36 9.88
C LEU A 190 -8.96 7.74 9.30
N PRO A 191 -7.99 8.55 8.86
CA PRO A 191 -8.27 9.88 8.36
C PRO A 191 -8.92 9.83 6.98
N ILE A 192 -9.91 10.70 6.77
CA ILE A 192 -10.44 11.01 5.44
C ILE A 192 -9.83 12.33 5.01
N ILE A 193 -8.92 12.27 4.05
CA ILE A 193 -8.21 13.43 3.53
C ILE A 193 -8.89 13.82 2.20
N PRO A 194 -9.55 15.00 2.12
CA PRO A 194 -10.26 15.40 0.90
C PRO A 194 -9.38 15.47 -0.36
N GLN A 195 -8.09 15.76 -0.20
CA GLN A 195 -7.12 15.78 -1.30
C GLN A 195 -6.76 14.38 -1.84
N SER A 196 -7.11 13.33 -1.11
CA SER A 196 -6.84 11.94 -1.49
C SER A 196 -7.94 11.30 -2.33
N TYR A 197 -9.02 12.03 -2.66
CA TYR A 197 -10.01 11.56 -3.61
C TYR A 197 -9.48 11.61 -5.04
N ILE A 198 -9.37 10.44 -5.66
CA ILE A 198 -8.90 10.27 -7.04
C ILE A 198 -9.91 10.84 -8.04
N THR A 199 -11.20 10.78 -7.71
CA THR A 199 -12.26 11.35 -8.55
C THR A 199 -12.36 12.87 -8.42
N HIS A 200 -11.60 13.50 -7.53
CA HIS A 200 -11.65 14.94 -7.26
C HIS A 200 -13.10 15.42 -6.97
N SER A 201 -13.68 16.24 -7.85
CA SER A 201 -15.06 16.74 -7.77
C SER A 201 -16.09 15.82 -8.42
N LEU A 202 -15.64 14.80 -9.17
CA LEU A 202 -16.51 13.88 -9.88
C LEU A 202 -17.03 12.78 -8.94
N ARG A 203 -18.22 12.28 -9.28
CA ARG A 203 -18.86 11.10 -8.68
C ARG A 203 -19.08 10.07 -9.79
N VAL A 204 -18.87 8.81 -9.45
CA VAL A 204 -19.12 7.66 -10.31
C VAL A 204 -20.41 7.03 -9.82
N GLU A 205 -21.55 7.57 -10.27
CA GLU A 205 -22.85 7.22 -9.71
C GLU A 205 -23.06 5.69 -9.75
N GLY A 206 -23.58 5.15 -8.66
CA GLY A 206 -23.78 3.70 -8.51
C GLY A 206 -22.47 2.91 -8.60
N LEU A 207 -21.38 3.36 -7.97
CA LEU A 207 -20.08 2.71 -7.98
C LEU A 207 -20.19 1.24 -7.51
N GLN A 208 -19.83 0.31 -8.40
CA GLN A 208 -19.89 -1.13 -8.13
C GLN A 208 -18.51 -1.73 -7.89
N SER A 209 -17.53 -1.31 -8.68
CA SER A 209 -16.20 -1.93 -8.66
C SER A 209 -15.11 -0.96 -9.08
N ILE A 210 -13.89 -1.24 -8.61
CA ILE A 210 -12.67 -0.49 -8.93
C ILE A 210 -11.66 -1.52 -9.43
N ILE A 211 -11.14 -1.28 -10.62
CA ILE A 211 -10.13 -2.12 -11.28
C ILE A 211 -8.85 -1.31 -11.38
N THR A 212 -7.73 -1.91 -11.02
CA THR A 212 -6.40 -1.31 -11.13
C THR A 212 -5.53 -2.14 -12.05
N VAL A 213 -4.75 -1.47 -12.89
CA VAL A 213 -3.81 -2.12 -13.81
C VAL A 213 -2.47 -1.39 -13.74
N ALA A 214 -1.38 -2.14 -13.85
CA ALA A 214 -0.05 -1.55 -13.90
C ALA A 214 0.17 -0.79 -15.22
N ALA A 215 0.65 0.45 -15.14
CA ALA A 215 1.07 1.21 -16.30
C ALA A 215 2.52 0.85 -16.68
N LYS A 216 3.03 1.40 -17.79
CA LYS A 216 4.42 1.18 -18.22
C LYS A 216 5.45 1.81 -17.26
N LEU A 217 5.11 2.98 -16.73
CA LEU A 217 5.92 3.68 -15.73
C LEU A 217 5.61 3.11 -14.34
N GLU A 218 6.64 2.82 -13.57
CA GLU A 218 6.50 2.19 -12.25
C GLU A 218 5.82 3.11 -11.25
N SER A 219 5.97 4.42 -11.40
CA SER A 219 5.32 5.40 -10.53
C SER A 219 3.81 5.52 -10.73
N THR A 220 3.27 4.94 -11.81
CA THR A 220 1.87 5.13 -12.23
C THR A 220 1.08 3.82 -12.29
N THR A 221 -0.22 3.92 -11.98
CA THR A 221 -1.21 2.86 -12.11
C THR A 221 -2.43 3.40 -12.84
N LEU A 222 -3.08 2.56 -13.64
CA LEU A 222 -4.34 2.86 -14.31
C LEU A 222 -5.46 2.48 -13.36
N VAL A 223 -6.34 3.43 -13.06
CA VAL A 223 -7.51 3.20 -12.21
C VAL A 223 -8.76 3.35 -13.04
N PHE A 224 -9.58 2.30 -13.09
CA PHE A 224 -10.88 2.28 -13.74
C PHE A 224 -11.95 1.97 -12.71
N ALA A 225 -12.81 2.94 -12.42
CA ALA A 225 -13.94 2.78 -11.54
C ALA A 225 -15.22 2.74 -12.39
N HIS A 226 -16.09 1.76 -12.13
CA HIS A 226 -17.31 1.60 -12.91
C HIS A 226 -18.53 1.32 -12.03
N GLY A 227 -19.67 1.83 -12.49
CA GLY A 227 -20.97 1.74 -11.87
C GLY A 227 -22.06 1.97 -12.91
N LEU A 228 -22.96 2.93 -12.63
CA LEU A 228 -23.79 3.55 -13.67
C LEU A 228 -22.91 4.37 -14.63
N ASP A 229 -21.99 5.13 -14.05
CA ASP A 229 -21.00 5.91 -14.78
C ASP A 229 -19.66 5.18 -14.88
N LEU A 230 -18.84 5.61 -15.84
CA LEU A 230 -17.49 5.09 -16.06
C LEU A 230 -16.47 6.20 -15.78
N PHE A 231 -15.45 5.89 -14.99
CA PHE A 231 -14.37 6.82 -14.69
C PHE A 231 -13.01 6.14 -14.86
N PHE A 232 -12.12 6.81 -15.58
CA PHE A 232 -10.77 6.33 -15.87
C PHE A 232 -9.75 7.43 -15.58
N THR A 233 -8.66 7.08 -14.89
CA THR A 233 -7.56 8.01 -14.66
C THR A 233 -6.21 7.30 -14.47
N HIS A 234 -5.14 8.05 -14.69
CA HIS A 234 -3.79 7.67 -14.27
C HIS A 234 -3.58 8.16 -12.84
N TYR A 235 -3.12 7.27 -11.96
CA TYR A 235 -2.86 7.61 -10.57
C TYR A 235 -1.42 7.30 -10.20
N ALA A 236 -0.76 8.20 -9.47
CA ALA A 236 0.63 8.08 -9.05
C ALA A 236 0.76 8.09 -7.51
N PRO A 237 0.71 6.91 -6.85
CA PRO A 237 0.65 6.82 -5.39
C PRO A 237 1.82 7.49 -4.65
N SER A 238 3.03 7.43 -5.22
CA SER A 238 4.25 8.04 -4.66
C SER A 238 4.71 9.27 -5.45
N ARG A 239 3.81 9.91 -6.20
CA ARG A 239 4.12 10.92 -7.24
C ARG A 239 4.94 10.33 -8.40
N THR A 240 5.07 11.08 -9.48
CA THR A 240 5.77 10.67 -10.70
C THR A 240 7.29 10.81 -10.54
N TYR A 241 7.94 9.84 -9.89
CA TYR A 241 9.39 9.88 -9.65
C TYR A 241 10.25 9.36 -10.83
N ASP A 242 9.63 8.72 -11.82
CA ASP A 242 10.28 8.19 -13.03
C ASP A 242 9.96 9.02 -14.29
N SER A 243 9.37 10.20 -14.10
CA SER A 243 9.13 11.20 -15.14
C SER A 243 9.61 12.56 -14.64
N LEU A 244 10.03 13.43 -15.57
CA LEU A 244 10.23 14.84 -15.26
C LEU A 244 8.90 15.48 -14.87
N THR A 245 8.94 16.38 -13.90
CA THR A 245 7.79 17.17 -13.47
C THR A 245 7.36 18.13 -14.58
N GLU A 246 6.06 18.40 -14.68
CA GLU A 246 5.54 19.39 -15.63
C GLU A 246 6.11 20.79 -15.38
N ASP A 247 6.40 21.12 -14.11
CA ASP A 247 6.99 22.41 -13.69
C ASP A 247 8.50 22.52 -13.92
N PHE A 248 9.12 21.56 -14.61
CA PHE A 248 10.58 21.58 -14.82
C PHE A 248 10.99 22.73 -15.77
N SER A 249 11.80 23.67 -15.27
CA SER A 249 12.26 24.82 -16.07
C SER A 249 13.39 24.46 -17.03
N TYR A 250 13.02 23.97 -18.22
CA TYR A 250 13.96 23.67 -19.31
C TYR A 250 14.77 24.91 -19.72
N ALA A 251 14.16 26.10 -19.68
CA ALA A 251 14.83 27.35 -20.03
C ALA A 251 15.99 27.67 -19.06
N LEU A 252 15.77 27.53 -17.75
CA LEU A 252 16.82 27.76 -16.76
C LEU A 252 17.97 26.76 -16.91
N LEU A 253 17.67 25.48 -17.18
CA LEU A 253 18.68 24.47 -17.44
C LEU A 253 19.53 24.83 -18.68
N LEU A 254 18.90 25.26 -19.76
CA LEU A 254 19.63 25.67 -20.97
C LEU A 254 20.52 26.89 -20.71
N ILE A 255 19.99 27.91 -20.03
CA ILE A 255 20.73 29.14 -19.71
C ILE A 255 21.95 28.84 -18.85
N THR A 256 21.81 28.00 -17.83
CA THR A 256 22.94 27.63 -16.95
C THR A 256 24.03 26.86 -17.70
N ILE A 257 23.66 25.94 -18.60
CA ILE A 257 24.62 25.24 -19.48
C ILE A 257 25.39 26.24 -20.34
N VAL A 258 24.70 27.16 -21.02
CA VAL A 258 25.34 28.17 -21.88
C VAL A 258 26.26 29.08 -21.06
N ALA A 259 25.82 29.53 -19.89
CA ALA A 259 26.62 30.37 -18.99
C ALA A 259 27.88 29.64 -18.51
N LEU A 260 27.78 28.35 -18.15
CA LEU A 260 28.93 27.52 -17.76
C LEU A 260 29.92 27.34 -18.90
N VAL A 261 29.45 27.07 -20.12
CA VAL A 261 30.32 26.93 -21.30
C VAL A 261 31.06 28.24 -21.59
N ALA A 262 30.37 29.37 -21.54
CA ALA A 262 31.00 30.68 -21.70
C ALA A 262 32.03 30.97 -20.60
N ALA A 263 31.71 30.66 -19.34
CA ALA A 263 32.62 30.82 -18.22
C ALA A 263 33.87 29.94 -18.35
N ILE A 264 33.74 28.70 -18.82
CA ILE A 264 34.87 27.80 -19.11
C ILE A 264 35.76 28.41 -20.20
N PHE A 265 35.18 28.93 -21.28
CA PHE A 265 35.96 29.51 -22.36
C PHE A 265 36.73 30.76 -21.92
N VAL A 266 36.08 31.65 -21.15
CA VAL A 266 36.72 32.85 -20.60
C VAL A 266 37.83 32.49 -19.62
N THR A 267 37.57 31.55 -18.70
CA THR A 267 38.58 31.13 -17.72
C THR A 267 39.75 30.40 -18.36
N TRP A 268 39.52 29.61 -19.42
CA TRP A 268 40.58 28.98 -20.20
C TRP A 268 41.52 30.01 -20.84
N ILE A 269 40.96 31.03 -21.49
CA ILE A 269 41.75 32.12 -22.09
C ILE A 269 42.56 32.87 -21.01
N LEU A 270 41.92 33.20 -19.89
CA LEU A 270 42.59 33.89 -18.78
C LEU A 270 43.72 33.02 -18.19
N SER A 271 43.50 31.71 -18.06
CA SER A 271 44.49 30.77 -17.56
C SER A 271 45.70 30.67 -18.49
N GLN A 272 45.48 30.53 -19.80
CA GLN A 272 46.56 30.47 -20.79
C GLN A 272 47.41 31.75 -20.77
N ARG A 273 46.76 32.91 -20.66
CA ARG A 273 47.45 34.20 -20.52
C ARG A 273 48.29 34.28 -19.26
N LYS A 274 47.73 33.85 -18.12
CA LYS A 274 48.43 33.85 -16.83
C LYS A 274 49.62 32.90 -16.83
N GLU A 275 49.45 31.68 -17.33
CA GLU A 275 50.52 30.69 -17.43
C GLU A 275 51.67 31.18 -18.32
N LEU A 276 51.35 31.81 -19.46
CA LEU A 276 52.35 32.45 -20.30
C LEU A 276 53.11 33.55 -19.53
N GLN A 277 52.41 34.44 -18.82
CA GLN A 277 53.05 35.48 -18.00
C GLN A 277 53.97 34.92 -16.90
N ASP A 278 53.55 33.86 -16.21
CA ASP A 278 54.33 33.24 -15.14
C ASP A 278 55.58 32.52 -15.69
N ARG A 279 55.51 31.93 -16.88
CA ARG A 279 56.66 31.28 -17.55
C ARG A 279 57.66 32.26 -18.18
N TRP A 280 57.25 33.49 -18.46
CA TRP A 280 58.10 34.53 -19.07
C TRP A 280 58.75 35.45 -18.03
N ARG A 281 58.55 35.17 -16.73
CA ARG A 281 59.38 35.67 -15.64
C ARG A 281 60.56 34.75 -15.40
#